data_AF-A0A3R6KTY8-F1
#
_entry.id   AF-A0A3R6KTY8-F1
#
_cell.length_a   1.000
_cell.length_b   1.000
_cell.length_c   1.000
_cell.angle_alpha   90.00
_cell.angle_beta   90.00
_cell.angle_gamma   90.00
#
_symmetry.space_group_name_H-M   'P 1'
#
loop_
_entity.id
_entity.type
_entity.pdbx_description
1 polymer ?
#
loop_
_entity_poly.entity_id
_entity_poly.type
_entity_poly.pdbx_seq_one_letter_code
_entity_poly.pdbx_strand_id
1 'polypeptide(L)'
;MQERDRAILRAQIAFSQAAAMQHKAKQARAEAKQAQMNAKMAQIEVEQAQIKLAQVQMTLSVSKTIAALRSMGCDDSFICTKLREIYQISKSEARSYLTEQG
;
A
#
# COMPACT_ATOMS: atom_id res chain seq x y z
N MET A 1 3.69 -4.66 -66.86
CA MET A 1 3.37 -5.00 -65.46
C MET A 1 1.89 -4.73 -65.26
N GLN A 2 1.07 -5.77 -65.07
CA GLN A 2 -0.39 -5.68 -65.11
C GLN A 2 -0.93 -5.05 -63.82
N GLU A 3 -2.06 -4.35 -63.89
CA GLU A 3 -2.73 -3.70 -62.75
C GLU A 3 -2.95 -4.65 -61.54
N ARG A 4 -3.13 -5.93 -61.84
CA ARG A 4 -3.20 -7.04 -60.86
C ARG A 4 -1.96 -7.14 -59.98
N ASP A 5 -0.75 -7.04 -60.54
CA ASP A 5 0.50 -7.14 -59.78
C ASP A 5 0.63 -5.97 -58.79
N ARG A 6 0.21 -4.77 -59.22
CA ARG A 6 0.20 -3.57 -58.38
C ARG A 6 -0.83 -3.68 -57.25
N ALA A 7 -2.00 -4.29 -57.50
CA ALA A 7 -3.00 -4.54 -56.47
C ALA A 7 -2.52 -5.54 -55.42
N ILE A 8 -1.85 -6.63 -55.84
CA ILE A 8 -1.27 -7.63 -54.94
C ILE A 8 -0.21 -7.00 -54.04
N LEU A 9 0.70 -6.21 -54.61
CA LEU A 9 1.75 -5.54 -53.84
C LEU A 9 1.17 -4.58 -52.78
N ARG A 10 0.13 -3.81 -53.13
CA ARG A 10 -0.56 -2.92 -52.17
C ARG A 10 -1.22 -3.69 -51.04
N ALA A 11 -1.89 -4.81 -51.35
CA ALA A 11 -2.52 -5.66 -50.35
C ALA A 11 -1.47 -6.25 -49.39
N GLN A 12 -0.32 -6.67 -49.90
CA GLN A 12 0.76 -7.22 -49.08
C GLN A 12 1.36 -6.16 -48.15
N ILE A 13 1.60 -4.93 -48.65
CA ILE A 13 2.06 -3.80 -47.82
C ILE A 13 1.04 -3.49 -46.72
N ALA A 14 -0.25 -3.40 -47.06
CA ALA A 14 -1.31 -3.12 -46.10
C ALA A 14 -1.40 -4.22 -45.02
N PHE A 15 -1.26 -5.49 -45.40
CA PHE A 15 -1.24 -6.61 -44.46
C PHE A 15 -0.03 -6.54 -43.52
N SER A 16 1.17 -6.31 -44.05
CA SER A 16 2.38 -6.19 -43.23
C SER A 16 2.31 -5.00 -42.26
N GLN A 17 1.76 -3.86 -42.70
CA GLN A 17 1.55 -2.70 -41.83
C GLN A 17 0.51 -2.99 -40.73
N ALA A 18 -0.61 -3.62 -41.08
CA ALA A 18 -1.63 -4.01 -40.11
C ALA A 18 -1.08 -4.99 -39.05
N ALA A 19 -0.29 -5.98 -39.48
CA ALA A 19 0.36 -6.92 -38.58
C ALA A 19 1.35 -6.22 -37.63
N ALA A 20 2.17 -5.30 -38.14
CA ALA A 20 3.10 -4.51 -37.33
C ALA A 20 2.36 -3.62 -36.32
N MET A 21 1.27 -2.97 -36.73
CA MET A 21 0.42 -2.19 -35.82
C MET A 21 -0.24 -3.05 -34.75
N GLN A 22 -0.74 -4.23 -35.11
CA GLN A 22 -1.32 -5.17 -34.16
C GLN A 22 -0.27 -5.63 -33.13
N HIS A 23 0.96 -5.91 -33.58
CA HIS A 23 2.05 -6.28 -32.68
C HIS A 23 2.40 -5.15 -31.71
N LYS A 24 2.55 -3.91 -32.22
CA LYS A 24 2.77 -2.72 -31.37
C LYS A 24 1.65 -2.51 -30.36
N ALA A 25 0.39 -2.66 -30.77
CA ALA A 25 -0.75 -2.53 -29.88
C ALA A 25 -0.76 -3.60 -28.77
N LYS A 26 -0.40 -4.85 -29.11
CA LYS A 26 -0.25 -5.93 -28.12
C LYS A 26 0.86 -5.63 -27.11
N GLN A 27 2.00 -5.14 -27.58
CA GLN A 27 3.12 -4.78 -26.73
C GLN A 27 2.77 -3.61 -25.80
N ALA A 28 2.22 -2.53 -26.34
CA ALA A 28 1.78 -1.38 -25.54
C ALA A 28 0.74 -1.78 -24.47
N ARG A 29 -0.17 -2.71 -24.81
CA ARG A 29 -1.14 -3.24 -23.85
C ARG A 29 -0.47 -4.07 -22.74
N ALA A 30 0.57 -4.83 -23.05
CA ALA A 30 1.33 -5.58 -22.05
C ALA A 30 2.09 -4.64 -21.12
N GLU A 31 2.75 -3.62 -21.67
CA GLU A 31 3.47 -2.59 -20.90
C GLU A 31 2.52 -1.81 -19.99
N ALA A 32 1.35 -1.41 -20.49
CA ALA A 32 0.34 -0.73 -19.67
C ALA A 32 -0.17 -1.60 -18.51
N LYS A 33 -0.38 -2.90 -18.74
CA LYS A 33 -0.75 -3.84 -17.67
C LYS A 33 0.36 -3.99 -16.63
N GLN A 34 1.61 -4.08 -17.06
CA GLN A 34 2.75 -4.15 -16.15
C GLN A 34 2.87 -2.88 -15.31
N ALA A 35 2.75 -1.71 -15.94
CA ALA A 35 2.78 -0.42 -15.24
C ALA A 35 1.64 -0.31 -14.21
N GLN A 36 0.43 -0.77 -14.56
CA GLN A 36 -0.71 -0.80 -13.64
C GLN A 36 -0.45 -1.73 -12.45
N MET A 37 0.14 -2.90 -12.68
CA MET A 37 0.48 -3.83 -11.60
C MET A 37 1.54 -3.23 -10.66
N ASN A 38 2.58 -2.61 -11.21
CA ASN A 38 3.63 -1.95 -10.44
C ASN A 38 3.04 -0.81 -9.58
N ALA A 39 2.14 -0.01 -10.15
CA ALA A 39 1.47 1.07 -9.40
C ALA A 39 0.63 0.53 -8.24
N LYS A 40 -0.09 -0.59 -8.44
CA LYS A 40 -0.85 -1.23 -7.35
C LYS A 40 0.05 -1.77 -6.25
N MET A 41 1.19 -2.36 -6.60
CA MET A 41 2.16 -2.84 -5.60
C MET A 41 2.73 -1.67 -4.78
N ALA A 42 3.14 -0.58 -5.44
CA ALA A 42 3.61 0.62 -4.76
C ALA A 42 2.55 1.22 -3.83
N GLN A 43 1.28 1.22 -4.24
CA GLN A 43 0.18 1.68 -3.38
C GLN A 43 0.03 0.82 -2.12
N ILE A 44 0.11 -0.50 -2.24
CA ILE A 44 0.06 -1.42 -1.10
C ILE A 44 1.23 -1.17 -0.14
N GLU A 45 2.44 -0.95 -0.66
CA GLU A 45 3.62 -0.64 0.16
C GLU A 45 3.45 0.67 0.94
N VAL A 46 2.88 1.70 0.30
CA VAL A 46 2.56 2.98 0.97
C VAL A 46 1.53 2.79 2.09
N GLU A 47 0.44 2.06 1.82
CA GLU A 47 -0.59 1.77 2.83
C GLU A 47 -0.02 0.99 4.02
N GLN A 48 0.83 -0.02 3.76
CA GLN A 48 1.52 -0.76 4.81
C GLN A 48 2.46 0.12 5.64
N ALA A 49 3.20 1.03 5.00
CA ALA A 49 4.06 1.98 5.71
C ALA A 49 3.26 2.94 6.59
N GLN A 50 2.11 3.42 6.11
CA GLN A 50 1.21 4.27 6.89
C GLN A 50 0.62 3.54 8.10
N ILE A 51 0.21 2.28 7.95
CA ILE A 51 -0.27 1.45 9.06
C ILE A 51 0.82 1.29 10.12
N LYS A 52 2.05 0.95 9.71
CA LYS A 52 3.20 0.83 10.63
C LYS A 52 3.49 2.15 11.35
N LEU A 53 3.44 3.27 10.63
CA LEU A 53 3.65 4.59 11.22
C LEU A 53 2.57 4.91 12.26
N ALA A 54 1.30 4.64 11.95
CA ALA A 54 0.19 4.84 12.87
C ALA A 54 0.33 3.97 14.13
N GLN A 55 0.78 2.72 13.99
CA GLN A 55 1.07 1.84 15.13
C GLN A 55 2.18 2.41 16.02
N VAL A 56 3.29 2.84 15.44
CA VAL A 56 4.41 3.46 16.20
C VAL A 56 3.95 4.73 16.91
N GLN A 57 3.15 5.58 16.26
CA GLN A 57 2.60 6.80 16.86
C GLN A 57 1.64 6.49 18.02
N MET A 58 0.83 5.43 17.89
CA MET A 58 -0.05 4.96 18.96
C MET A 58 0.76 4.50 20.16
N THR A 59 1.73 3.61 19.96
CA THR A 59 2.64 3.13 21.02
C THR A 59 3.33 4.29 21.72
N LEU A 60 3.90 5.25 20.97
CA LEU A 60 4.56 6.42 21.54
C LEU A 60 3.60 7.27 22.39
N SER A 61 2.37 7.44 21.91
CA SER A 61 1.35 8.23 22.62
C SER A 61 0.95 7.54 23.92
N VAL A 62 0.71 6.23 23.89
CA VAL A 62 0.42 5.42 25.07
C VAL A 62 1.58 5.50 26.07
N SER A 63 2.83 5.37 25.60
CA SER A 63 4.00 5.44 26.47
C SER A 63 4.15 6.80 27.15
N LYS A 64 3.90 7.90 26.43
CA LYS A 64 3.90 9.25 27.01
C LYS A 64 2.82 9.41 28.08
N THR A 65 1.62 8.89 27.83
CA THR A 65 0.52 8.92 28.81
C THR A 65 0.87 8.11 30.06
N ILE A 66 1.44 6.91 29.91
CA ILE A 66 1.91 6.10 31.05
C ILE A 66 2.94 6.87 31.86
N ALA A 67 3.97 7.44 31.21
CA ALA A 67 5.02 8.20 31.88
C ALA A 67 4.45 9.41 32.65
N ALA A 68 3.53 10.16 32.04
CA ALA A 68 2.87 11.29 32.67
C ALA A 68 2.08 10.86 33.92
N LEU A 69 1.28 9.79 33.83
CA LEU A 69 0.49 9.29 34.96
C LEU A 69 1.37 8.71 36.08
N ARG A 70 2.44 7.98 35.75
CA ARG A 70 3.43 7.50 36.73
C ARG A 70 4.11 8.66 37.45
N SER A 71 4.43 9.75 36.74
CA SER A 71 5.02 10.96 37.35
C SER A 71 4.09 11.66 38.34
N MET A 72 2.77 11.45 38.20
CA MET A 72 1.75 11.92 39.15
C MET A 72 1.54 10.97 40.34
N GLY A 73 2.27 9.85 40.39
CA GLY A 73 2.12 8.83 41.43
C GLY A 73 0.91 7.92 41.24
N CYS A 74 0.33 7.84 40.04
CA CYS A 74 -0.76 6.90 39.75
C CYS A 74 -0.24 5.46 39.72
N ASP A 75 -1.01 4.54 40.32
CA ASP A 75 -0.71 3.10 40.25
C ASP A 75 -1.11 2.48 38.89
N ASP A 76 -0.57 1.29 38.60
CA ASP A 76 -0.81 0.58 37.35
C ASP A 76 -2.29 0.19 37.14
N SER A 77 -3.09 0.06 38.21
CA SER A 77 -4.53 -0.24 38.10
C SER A 77 -5.30 0.97 37.55
N PHE A 78 -5.00 2.16 38.08
CA PHE A 78 -5.53 3.42 37.60
C PHE A 78 -5.06 3.71 36.17
N ILE A 79 -3.77 3.53 35.89
CA ILE A 79 -3.22 3.75 34.54
C ILE A 79 -3.88 2.79 33.54
N CYS A 80 -4.00 1.50 33.87
CA CYS A 80 -4.68 0.53 33.03
C CYS A 80 -6.12 0.96 32.71
N THR A 81 -6.84 1.52 33.69
CA THR A 81 -8.21 2.02 33.50
C THR A 81 -8.21 3.23 32.55
N LYS A 82 -7.31 4.20 32.76
CA LYS A 82 -7.21 5.40 31.92
C LYS A 82 -6.81 5.11 30.48
N LEU A 83 -5.89 4.17 30.26
CA LEU A 83 -5.51 3.79 28.90
C LEU A 83 -6.69 3.22 28.10
N ARG A 84 -7.53 2.40 28.75
CA ARG A 84 -8.74 1.86 28.12
C ARG A 84 -9.76 2.95 27.79
N GLU A 85 -9.92 3.95 28.65
CA GLU A 85 -10.81 5.09 28.41
C GLU A 85 -10.34 5.96 27.25
N ILE A 86 -9.04 6.31 27.21
CA ILE A 86 -8.48 7.24 26.23
C ILE A 86 -8.32 6.60 24.85
N TYR A 87 -7.76 5.39 24.80
CA TYR A 87 -7.39 4.73 23.55
C TYR A 87 -8.41 3.69 23.09
N GLN A 88 -9.48 3.46 23.87
CA GLN A 88 -10.50 2.44 23.59
C GLN A 88 -9.92 1.03 23.36
N ILE A 89 -8.85 0.71 24.08
CA ILE A 89 -8.16 -0.59 24.00
C ILE A 89 -8.67 -1.59 25.05
N SER A 90 -8.37 -2.86 24.81
CA SER A 90 -8.74 -3.92 25.76
C SER A 90 -7.94 -3.85 27.07
N LYS A 91 -8.45 -4.50 28.13
CA LYS A 91 -7.72 -4.59 29.42
C LYS A 91 -6.39 -5.34 29.27
N SER A 92 -6.37 -6.40 28.48
CA SER A 92 -5.15 -7.16 28.19
C SER A 92 -4.12 -6.30 27.46
N GLU A 93 -4.55 -5.54 26.45
CA GLU A 93 -3.68 -4.66 25.67
C GLU A 93 -3.12 -3.50 26.51
N ALA A 94 -3.96 -2.86 27.33
CA ALA A 94 -3.48 -1.86 28.29
C ALA A 94 -2.44 -2.42 29.28
N ARG A 95 -2.56 -3.69 29.66
CA ARG A 95 -1.57 -4.37 30.52
C ARG A 95 -0.27 -4.66 29.78
N SER A 96 -0.33 -5.07 28.52
CA SER A 96 0.87 -5.29 27.70
C SER A 96 1.74 -4.03 27.63
N TYR A 97 1.13 -2.86 27.40
CA TYR A 97 1.85 -1.58 27.40
C TYR A 97 2.48 -1.21 28.75
N LEU A 98 1.93 -1.68 29.86
CA LEU A 98 2.49 -1.46 31.20
C LEU A 98 3.66 -2.41 31.48
N THR A 99 3.59 -3.65 31.00
CA THR A 99 4.65 -4.67 31.17
C THR A 99 5.84 -4.44 30.26
N GLU A 100 5.65 -3.86 29.07
CA GLU A 100 6.72 -3.53 28.11
C GLU A 100 7.55 -2.30 28.53
N GLN A 101 7.16 -1.62 29.62
CA GLN A 101 7.80 -0.41 30.13
C GLN A 101 8.29 -0.52 31.58
N GLY A 102 8.48 -1.76 32.05
CA GLY A 102 9.24 -2.09 33.26
C GLY A 102 10.53 -2.78 32.88
#